data_AF-A0A432HFB5-F1
#
_entry.id   AF-A0A432HFB5-F1
#
_cell.length_a   1.000
_cell.length_b   1.000
_cell.length_c   1.000
_cell.angle_alpha   90.00
_cell.angle_beta   90.00
_cell.angle_gamma   90.00
#
_symmetry.space_group_name_H-M   'P 1'
#
loop_
_entity.id
_entity.type
_entity.pdbx_description
1 polymer ?
#
loop_
_entity_poly.entity_id
_entity_poly.type
_entity_poly.pdbx_seq_one_letter_code
_entity_poly.pdbx_strand_id
1 'polypeptide(L)'
;MEAVPDSKTLHIPKLRRRWQVLLLQLISTASLFMLMKRMNTVFGSCTEEFIEDSGGIESIYWCPAYEHTRGLNYWQGGGSVELILPDFLHGLTSLAGEPLTGDATFVAPLVMCIAITAGWVFLLQQSEKVQKWANGAVSIGFVAWMVLPFLLSWIYAMVLSGPHLPFGQDNPAFNHIDHLWTPFMFIFEVVFLGIVFAPILAGLMGIWGLSRRMITWAVGYFLMVVGIHAMLTFKGITDAVDVGLQPLPAQIGDATLYGGLVSPLALTLLEISLLILVFMEAGLAVITHLEYASMLPEDAKRNPEYVTQFKNVLNSHIVHLVGIMAAVGLATAIALEFDDFLISMVGVLEGSQWSEQVQESLELQLTYGKVISAGLFLLVVAGMRFVLPWQRVTGILETGMSRIRSTD
;
A
#
# COMPACT_ATOMS: atom_id res chain seq x y z
N MET A 1 8.30 47.10 -2.81
CA MET A 1 7.86 45.70 -2.95
C MET A 1 7.33 45.28 -1.60
N GLU A 2 6.08 44.82 -1.52
CA GLU A 2 5.53 44.29 -0.26
C GLU A 2 6.36 43.09 0.19
N ALA A 3 6.87 43.15 1.42
CA ALA A 3 7.60 42.04 2.01
C ALA A 3 6.65 40.85 2.19
N VAL A 4 7.08 39.65 1.76
CA VAL A 4 6.32 38.43 2.00
C VAL A 4 6.27 38.17 3.51
N PRO A 5 5.08 37.92 4.10
CA PRO A 5 4.98 37.54 5.51
C PRO A 5 5.84 36.30 5.79
N ASP A 6 6.50 36.24 6.94
CA ASP A 6 7.36 35.10 7.31
C ASP A 6 6.65 33.74 7.23
N SER A 7 5.32 33.72 7.40
CA SER A 7 4.47 32.54 7.24
C SER A 7 4.32 32.04 5.80
N LYS A 8 4.56 32.90 4.81
CA LYS A 8 4.45 32.64 3.37
C LYS A 8 5.81 32.50 2.68
N THR A 9 6.90 32.37 3.43
CA THR A 9 8.23 32.08 2.89
C THR A 9 8.34 30.63 2.40
N LEU A 10 9.32 30.36 1.52
CA LEU A 10 9.60 29.02 0.98
C LEU A 10 10.57 28.20 1.85
N HIS A 11 10.82 28.61 3.09
CA HIS A 11 11.61 27.81 4.03
C HIS A 11 10.85 26.52 4.40
N ILE A 12 11.55 25.38 4.36
CA ILE A 12 10.97 24.04 4.57
C ILE A 12 10.06 23.94 5.82
N PRO A 13 10.44 24.44 7.01
CA PRO A 13 9.61 24.30 8.20
C PRO A 13 8.24 25.01 8.09
N LYS A 14 8.18 26.09 7.32
CA LYS A 14 6.94 26.84 7.06
C LYS A 14 6.18 26.24 5.89
N LEU A 15 6.91 25.83 4.84
CA LEU A 15 6.34 25.24 3.63
C LEU A 15 5.62 23.92 3.91
N ARG A 16 6.15 23.06 4.78
CA ARG A 16 5.51 21.81 5.22
C ARG A 16 4.15 22.03 5.91
N ARG A 17 3.90 23.21 6.48
CA ARG A 17 2.64 23.56 7.16
C ARG A 17 1.62 24.19 6.22
N ARG A 18 1.95 24.41 4.95
CA ARG A 18 0.99 24.94 3.97
C ARG A 18 -0.04 23.87 3.63
N TRP A 19 -1.29 24.32 3.51
CA TRP A 19 -2.41 23.43 3.23
C TRP A 19 -2.23 22.63 1.93
N GLN A 20 -1.58 23.17 0.89
CA GLN A 20 -1.34 22.43 -0.37
C GLN A 20 -0.44 21.21 -0.16
N VAL A 21 0.64 21.38 0.60
CA VAL A 21 1.60 20.31 0.90
C VAL A 21 0.93 19.29 1.83
N LEU A 22 0.23 19.78 2.85
CA LEU A 22 -0.53 18.91 3.76
C LEU A 22 -1.62 18.13 3.02
N LEU A 23 -2.32 18.75 2.06
CA LEU A 23 -3.34 18.08 1.26
C LEU A 23 -2.72 16.94 0.46
N LEU A 24 -1.61 17.16 -0.25
CA LEU A 24 -0.95 16.10 -1.02
C LEU A 24 -0.40 14.98 -0.11
N GLN A 25 0.14 15.32 1.06
CA GLN A 25 0.57 14.34 2.06
C GLN A 25 -0.60 13.52 2.62
N LEU A 26 -1.74 14.16 2.89
CA LEU A 26 -2.96 13.51 3.35
C LEU A 26 -3.55 12.61 2.27
N ILE A 27 -3.61 13.08 1.02
CA ILE A 27 -4.06 12.27 -0.12
C ILE A 27 -3.18 11.03 -0.25
N SER A 28 -1.85 11.19 -0.27
CA SER A 28 -0.91 10.08 -0.39
C SER A 28 -1.03 9.08 0.79
N THR A 29 -1.15 9.59 2.02
CA THR A 29 -1.31 8.74 3.22
C THR A 29 -2.65 8.02 3.22
N ALA A 30 -3.74 8.70 2.86
CA ALA A 30 -5.07 8.12 2.77
C ALA A 30 -5.13 7.05 1.68
N SER A 31 -4.56 7.31 0.49
CA SER A 31 -4.48 6.32 -0.58
C SER A 31 -3.66 5.10 -0.19
N LEU A 32 -2.58 5.27 0.59
CA LEU A 32 -1.76 4.16 1.08
C LEU A 32 -2.56 3.24 2.02
N PHE A 33 -3.33 3.81 2.95
CA PHE A 33 -4.17 3.02 3.86
C PHE A 33 -5.37 2.40 3.16
N MET A 34 -6.01 3.14 2.24
CA MET A 34 -7.08 2.59 1.41
C MET A 34 -6.57 1.45 0.52
N LEU A 35 -5.35 1.56 0.00
CA LEU A 35 -4.71 0.50 -0.79
C LEU A 35 -4.51 -0.77 0.04
N MET A 36 -3.92 -0.66 1.23
CA MET A 36 -3.76 -1.79 2.16
C MET A 36 -5.11 -2.42 2.52
N LYS A 37 -6.13 -1.61 2.82
CA LYS A 37 -7.49 -2.10 3.06
C LYS A 37 -8.03 -2.86 1.85
N ARG A 38 -7.89 -2.30 0.64
CA ARG A 38 -8.36 -2.97 -0.58
C ARG A 38 -7.62 -4.26 -0.87
N MET A 39 -6.29 -4.26 -0.72
CA MET A 39 -5.47 -5.47 -0.84
C MET A 39 -5.93 -6.54 0.16
N ASN A 40 -6.23 -6.17 1.40
CA ASN A 40 -6.75 -7.11 2.39
C ASN A 40 -8.14 -7.65 2.02
N THR A 41 -9.05 -6.79 1.55
CA THR A 41 -10.39 -7.27 1.16
C THR A 41 -10.37 -8.24 -0.02
N VAL A 42 -9.37 -8.13 -0.90
CA VAL A 42 -9.28 -8.95 -2.13
C VAL A 42 -8.37 -10.17 -1.94
N PHE A 43 -7.31 -10.05 -1.13
CA PHE A 43 -6.26 -11.06 -0.99
C PHE A 43 -6.00 -11.51 0.46
N GLY A 44 -6.85 -11.08 1.40
CA GLY A 44 -6.69 -11.33 2.84
C GLY A 44 -7.00 -12.77 3.26
N SER A 45 -7.81 -13.50 2.50
CA SER A 45 -8.18 -14.88 2.81
C SER A 45 -7.56 -15.89 1.84
N CYS A 46 -7.35 -17.11 2.33
CA CYS A 46 -7.06 -18.27 1.48
C CYS A 46 -8.30 -18.71 0.69
N THR A 47 -8.12 -19.61 -0.28
CA THR A 47 -9.22 -20.25 -1.02
C THR A 47 -10.11 -21.08 -0.09
N GLU A 48 -11.40 -21.17 -0.42
CA GLU A 48 -12.37 -21.93 0.38
C GLU A 48 -12.00 -23.42 0.44
N GLU A 49 -11.60 -24.00 -0.69
CA GLU A 49 -11.12 -25.39 -0.81
C GLU A 49 -9.96 -25.67 0.15
N PHE A 50 -8.98 -24.77 0.20
CA PHE A 50 -7.84 -24.91 1.11
C PHE A 50 -8.24 -24.82 2.59
N ILE A 51 -9.21 -23.97 2.92
CA ILE A 51 -9.74 -23.85 4.29
C ILE A 51 -10.49 -25.12 4.67
N GLU A 52 -11.30 -25.68 3.77
CA GLU A 52 -12.04 -26.92 3.99
C GLU A 52 -11.08 -28.11 4.21
N ASP A 53 -10.09 -28.26 3.32
CA ASP A 53 -9.06 -29.31 3.42
C ASP A 53 -8.22 -29.20 4.69
N SER A 54 -8.06 -27.98 5.21
CA SER A 54 -7.31 -27.70 6.44
C SER A 54 -8.11 -27.96 7.72
N GLY A 55 -9.37 -28.39 7.63
CA GLY A 55 -10.24 -28.66 8.79
C GLY A 55 -11.25 -27.56 9.10
N GLY A 56 -11.53 -26.67 8.14
CA GLY A 56 -12.56 -25.63 8.23
C GLY A 56 -12.06 -24.28 8.73
N ILE A 57 -12.98 -23.32 8.88
CA ILE A 57 -12.71 -21.92 9.23
C ILE A 57 -12.07 -21.76 10.62
N GLU A 58 -12.35 -22.69 11.53
CA GLU A 58 -11.78 -22.71 12.89
C GLU A 58 -10.43 -23.45 12.97
N SER A 59 -9.92 -23.95 11.84
CA SER A 59 -8.64 -24.66 11.83
C SER A 59 -7.47 -23.73 12.15
N ILE A 60 -6.53 -24.24 12.94
CA ILE A 60 -5.26 -23.58 13.27
C ILE A 60 -4.27 -23.94 12.15
N TYR A 61 -4.62 -23.68 10.90
CA TYR A 61 -3.75 -23.93 9.76
C TYR A 61 -3.10 -22.64 9.28
N TRP A 62 -1.85 -22.73 8.84
CA TRP A 62 -1.11 -21.57 8.33
C TRP A 62 -1.58 -21.17 6.93
N CYS A 63 -2.12 -19.96 6.81
CA CYS A 63 -2.56 -19.40 5.54
C CYS A 63 -1.59 -18.28 5.11
N PRO A 64 -0.93 -18.36 3.94
CA PRO A 64 0.00 -17.33 3.47
C PRO A 64 -0.69 -16.08 2.91
N ALA A 65 -1.99 -15.90 3.18
CA ALA A 65 -2.76 -14.77 2.67
C ALA A 65 -2.30 -13.43 3.28
N TYR A 66 -2.81 -12.34 2.72
CA TYR A 66 -2.40 -11.00 3.10
C TYR A 66 -2.81 -10.61 4.53
N GLU A 67 -3.82 -11.28 5.11
CA GLU A 67 -4.23 -11.09 6.50
C GLU A 67 -3.26 -11.76 7.48
N HIS A 68 -2.64 -10.97 8.36
CA HIS A 68 -1.59 -11.44 9.27
C HIS A 68 -2.12 -12.25 10.47
N THR A 69 -3.37 -12.07 10.86
CA THR A 69 -3.94 -12.65 12.09
C THR A 69 -3.96 -14.17 12.08
N ARG A 70 -4.23 -14.79 10.93
CA ARG A 70 -4.21 -16.25 10.78
C ARG A 70 -2.82 -16.84 11.01
N GLY A 71 -1.78 -16.17 10.50
CA GLY A 71 -0.39 -16.58 10.75
C GLY A 71 -0.02 -16.52 12.23
N LEU A 72 -0.47 -15.47 12.93
CA LEU A 72 -0.25 -15.32 14.38
C LEU A 72 -1.04 -16.34 15.19
N ASN A 73 -2.31 -16.58 14.85
CA ASN A 73 -3.13 -17.61 15.49
C ASN A 73 -2.56 -19.01 15.28
N TYR A 74 -1.97 -19.28 14.11
CA TYR A 74 -1.26 -20.54 13.84
C TYR A 74 -0.07 -20.72 14.80
N TRP A 75 0.73 -19.68 14.99
CA TRP A 75 1.88 -19.70 15.89
C TRP A 75 1.49 -19.88 17.35
N GLN A 76 0.45 -19.16 17.80
CA GLN A 76 -0.06 -19.24 19.16
C GLN A 76 -0.72 -20.60 19.45
N GLY A 77 -1.57 -21.08 18.53
CA GLY A 77 -2.29 -22.34 18.70
C GLY A 77 -1.43 -23.59 18.51
N GLY A 78 -0.37 -23.50 17.70
CA GLY A 78 0.59 -24.59 17.48
C GLY A 78 1.64 -24.73 18.58
N GLY A 79 1.71 -23.80 19.55
CA GLY A 79 2.73 -23.78 20.60
C GLY A 79 4.17 -23.63 20.06
N SER A 80 4.31 -23.19 18.81
CA SER A 80 5.60 -23.13 18.10
C SER A 80 6.33 -21.81 18.33
N VAL A 81 5.58 -20.71 18.50
CA VAL A 81 6.11 -19.38 18.82
C VAL A 81 5.22 -18.73 19.87
N GLU A 82 5.81 -18.35 21.00
CA GLU A 82 5.12 -17.54 22.00
C GLU A 82 5.12 -16.08 21.56
N LEU A 83 3.92 -15.49 21.45
CA LEU A 83 3.76 -14.08 21.09
C LEU A 83 4.11 -13.20 22.29
N ILE A 84 5.06 -12.27 22.10
CA ILE A 84 5.60 -11.42 23.16
C ILE A 84 4.97 -10.04 23.14
N LEU A 85 4.67 -9.48 21.96
CA LEU A 85 3.86 -8.28 21.90
C LEU A 85 2.43 -8.61 22.35
N PRO A 86 1.76 -7.66 23.03
CA PRO A 86 0.37 -7.86 23.41
C PRO A 86 -0.53 -8.11 22.21
N ASP A 87 -1.51 -9.01 22.36
CA ASP A 87 -2.49 -9.38 21.32
C ASP A 87 -3.26 -8.19 20.73
N PHE A 88 -3.43 -7.12 21.50
CA PHE A 88 -4.06 -5.89 20.99
C PHE A 88 -3.18 -5.19 19.95
N LEU A 89 -1.85 -5.26 20.09
CA LEU A 89 -0.91 -4.62 19.18
C LEU A 89 -0.82 -5.39 17.87
N HIS A 90 -0.97 -6.71 17.95
CA HIS A 90 -1.19 -7.59 16.80
C HIS A 90 -2.52 -7.34 16.09
N GLY A 91 -3.50 -6.75 16.79
CA GLY A 91 -4.86 -6.64 16.28
C GLY A 91 -5.63 -7.95 16.30
N LEU A 92 -5.23 -8.90 17.15
CA LEU A 92 -6.01 -10.12 17.44
C LEU A 92 -7.17 -9.79 18.39
N THR A 93 -6.93 -8.90 19.35
CA THR A 93 -7.91 -8.47 20.33
C THR A 93 -8.05 -6.95 20.38
N SER A 94 -9.18 -6.46 20.88
CA SER A 94 -9.38 -5.06 21.22
C SER A 94 -8.67 -4.72 22.53
N LEU A 95 -8.56 -3.43 22.86
CA LEU A 95 -8.04 -3.01 24.17
C LEU A 95 -8.87 -3.55 25.36
N ALA A 96 -10.14 -3.91 25.11
CA ALA A 96 -11.03 -4.51 26.10
C ALA A 96 -10.92 -6.06 26.17
N GLY A 97 -10.12 -6.68 25.31
CA GLY A 97 -9.92 -8.13 25.26
C GLY A 97 -10.83 -8.88 24.28
N GLU A 98 -11.76 -8.21 23.60
CA GLU A 98 -12.65 -8.84 22.61
C GLU A 98 -11.91 -9.19 21.31
N PRO A 99 -12.14 -10.37 20.70
CA PRO A 99 -11.50 -10.76 19.45
C PRO A 99 -11.91 -9.84 18.29
N LEU A 100 -10.94 -9.46 17.45
CA LEU A 100 -11.15 -8.63 16.27
C LEU A 100 -11.18 -9.47 15.00
N THR A 101 -11.98 -9.05 14.03
CA THR A 101 -12.07 -9.69 12.70
C THR A 101 -12.16 -8.63 11.59
N GLY A 102 -11.77 -9.01 10.38
CA GLY A 102 -11.84 -8.14 9.20
C GLY A 102 -10.94 -6.90 9.32
N ASP A 103 -11.42 -5.75 8.85
CA ASP A 103 -10.64 -4.50 8.80
C ASP A 103 -10.12 -4.02 10.18
N ALA A 104 -10.80 -4.41 11.27
CA ALA A 104 -10.44 -3.96 12.61
C ALA A 104 -9.06 -4.48 13.07
N THR A 105 -8.63 -5.62 12.55
CA THR A 105 -7.36 -6.27 12.93
C THR A 105 -6.13 -5.48 12.46
N PHE A 106 -6.29 -4.59 11.48
CA PHE A 106 -5.19 -3.78 10.95
C PHE A 106 -5.02 -2.45 11.69
N VAL A 107 -6.02 -2.00 12.45
CA VAL A 107 -6.02 -0.65 13.05
C VAL A 107 -4.84 -0.48 14.01
N ALA A 108 -4.64 -1.42 14.93
CA ALA A 108 -3.56 -1.32 15.91
C ALA A 108 -2.16 -1.43 15.26
N PRO A 109 -1.87 -2.40 14.37
CA PRO A 109 -0.63 -2.43 13.62
C PRO A 109 -0.37 -1.16 12.77
N LEU A 110 -1.41 -0.58 12.15
CA LEU A 110 -1.27 0.65 11.39
C LEU A 110 -0.93 1.85 12.29
N VAL A 111 -1.59 1.96 13.45
CA VAL A 111 -1.27 2.99 14.45
C VAL A 111 0.18 2.83 14.94
N MET A 112 0.64 1.59 15.15
CA MET A 112 2.03 1.30 15.46
C MET A 112 2.97 1.77 14.34
N CYS A 113 2.66 1.49 13.08
CA CYS A 113 3.45 1.95 11.93
C CYS A 113 3.55 3.48 11.85
N ILE A 114 2.45 4.19 12.13
CA ILE A 114 2.41 5.65 12.21
C ILE A 114 3.29 6.13 13.38
N ALA A 115 3.18 5.53 14.56
CA ALA A 115 3.95 5.90 15.73
C ALA A 115 5.46 5.70 15.52
N ILE A 116 5.86 4.55 14.95
CA ILE A 116 7.25 4.24 14.60
C ILE A 116 7.77 5.26 13.59
N THR A 117 7.00 5.53 12.53
CA THR A 117 7.43 6.47 11.49
C THR A 117 7.52 7.91 12.02
N ALA A 118 6.56 8.34 12.82
CA ALA A 118 6.57 9.67 13.43
C ALA A 118 7.76 9.83 14.39
N GLY A 119 8.04 8.82 15.23
CA GLY A 119 9.22 8.79 16.09
C GLY A 119 10.52 8.83 15.29
N TRP A 120 10.61 8.04 14.22
CA TRP A 120 11.77 8.03 13.33
C TRP A 120 12.00 9.38 12.65
N VAL A 121 10.97 9.97 12.05
CA VAL A 121 11.05 11.29 11.40
C VAL A 121 11.39 12.39 12.40
N PHE A 122 10.86 12.30 13.63
CA PHE A 122 11.24 13.22 14.70
C PHE A 122 12.71 13.10 15.07
N LEU A 123 13.24 11.88 15.22
CA LEU A 123 14.66 11.65 15.50
C LEU A 123 15.55 12.18 14.37
N LEU A 124 15.16 12.01 13.10
CA LEU A 124 15.88 12.54 11.95
C LEU A 124 15.97 14.08 11.94
N GLN A 125 15.04 14.78 12.59
CA GLN A 125 15.08 16.24 12.73
C GLN A 125 15.98 16.71 13.87
N GLN A 126 16.38 15.82 14.79
CA GLN A 126 17.27 16.16 15.90
C GLN A 126 18.73 16.23 15.44
N SER A 127 19.58 16.85 16.27
CA SER A 127 21.03 16.92 16.01
C SER A 127 21.69 15.54 15.93
N GLU A 128 22.79 15.42 15.18
CA GLU A 128 23.53 14.15 15.04
C GLU A 128 23.96 13.55 16.38
N LYS A 129 24.27 14.39 17.38
CA LYS A 129 24.63 13.94 18.73
C LYS A 129 23.47 13.19 19.40
N VAL A 130 22.26 13.74 19.29
CA VAL A 130 21.03 13.15 19.85
C VAL A 130 20.69 11.87 19.09
N GLN A 131 20.82 11.85 17.77
CA GLN A 131 20.60 10.65 16.96
C GLN A 131 21.54 9.51 17.35
N LYS A 132 22.85 9.77 17.45
CA LYS A 132 23.85 8.76 17.86
C LYS A 132 23.60 8.25 19.28
N TRP A 133 23.27 9.15 20.20
CA TRP A 133 22.95 8.77 21.57
C TRP A 133 21.68 7.93 21.66
N ALA A 134 20.59 8.33 20.98
CA ALA A 134 19.33 7.61 20.96
C ALA A 134 19.50 6.21 20.34
N ASN A 135 20.18 6.11 19.18
CA ASN A 135 20.47 4.82 18.56
C ASN A 135 21.32 3.94 19.46
N GLY A 136 22.36 4.50 20.09
CA GLY A 136 23.19 3.79 21.06
C GLY A 136 22.39 3.30 22.27
N ALA A 137 21.52 4.14 22.84
CA ALA A 137 20.68 3.79 23.97
C ALA A 137 19.68 2.67 23.63
N VAL A 138 19.04 2.74 22.45
CA VAL A 138 18.12 1.70 21.97
C VAL A 138 18.86 0.39 21.72
N SER A 139 20.00 0.42 21.02
CA SER A 139 20.78 -0.80 20.74
C SER A 139 21.35 -1.43 22.01
N ILE A 140 21.91 -0.65 22.92
CA ILE A 140 22.44 -1.16 24.20
C ILE A 140 21.29 -1.67 25.06
N GLY A 141 20.17 -0.94 25.14
CA GLY A 141 18.99 -1.36 25.89
C GLY A 141 18.42 -2.67 25.37
N PHE A 142 18.36 -2.84 24.04
CA PHE A 142 17.89 -4.08 23.42
C PHE A 142 18.83 -5.25 23.72
N VAL A 143 20.14 -5.10 23.50
CA VAL A 143 21.12 -6.15 23.82
C VAL A 143 21.11 -6.49 25.33
N ALA A 144 20.99 -5.48 26.18
CA ALA A 144 20.87 -5.67 27.62
C ALA A 144 19.60 -6.46 27.97
N TRP A 145 18.45 -6.13 27.39
CA TRP A 145 17.21 -6.88 27.59
C TRP A 145 17.31 -8.32 27.10
N MET A 146 18.02 -8.57 25.99
CA MET A 146 18.22 -9.93 25.47
C MET A 146 19.09 -10.81 26.39
N VAL A 147 20.16 -10.23 26.95
CA VAL A 147 21.24 -11.03 27.58
C VAL A 147 21.20 -10.96 29.11
N LEU A 148 20.75 -9.86 29.71
CA LEU A 148 20.73 -9.70 31.16
C LEU A 148 19.84 -10.71 31.88
N PRO A 149 18.61 -11.04 31.43
CA PRO A 149 17.79 -12.03 32.12
C PRO A 149 18.50 -13.37 32.26
N PHE A 150 19.14 -13.84 31.18
CA PHE A 150 19.96 -15.04 31.15
C PHE A 150 21.17 -14.96 32.09
N LEU A 151 21.96 -13.88 32.02
CA LEU A 151 23.14 -13.73 32.86
C LEU A 151 22.77 -13.64 34.34
N LEU A 152 21.73 -12.88 34.68
CA LEU A 152 21.28 -12.71 36.06
C LEU A 152 20.71 -14.01 36.62
N SER A 153 19.90 -14.75 35.85
CA SER A 153 19.35 -16.04 36.30
C SER A 153 20.47 -17.05 36.54
N TRP A 154 21.44 -17.14 35.62
CA TRP A 154 22.55 -18.07 35.72
C TRP A 154 23.53 -17.71 36.86
N ILE A 155 23.91 -16.44 36.98
CA ILE A 155 24.79 -15.98 38.08
C ILE A 155 24.12 -16.19 39.43
N TYR A 156 22.83 -15.87 39.55
CA TYR A 156 22.07 -16.10 40.77
C TYR A 156 22.05 -17.58 41.17
N ALA A 157 21.80 -18.47 40.21
CA ALA A 157 21.83 -19.91 40.44
C ALA A 157 23.24 -20.41 40.81
N MET A 158 24.30 -19.88 40.18
CA MET A 158 25.67 -20.24 40.54
C MET A 158 26.05 -19.84 41.97
N VAL A 159 25.55 -18.70 42.45
CA VAL A 159 25.82 -18.22 43.82
C VAL A 159 25.14 -19.10 44.87
N LEU A 160 23.93 -19.61 44.58
CA LEU A 160 23.15 -20.40 45.55
C LEU A 160 23.44 -21.90 45.51
N SER A 161 23.71 -22.45 44.32
CA SER A 161 23.79 -23.90 44.09
C SER A 161 25.18 -24.37 43.64
N GLY A 162 26.13 -23.45 43.49
CA GLY A 162 27.50 -23.74 43.08
C GLY A 162 27.73 -23.62 41.56
N PRO A 163 29.00 -23.65 41.11
CA PRO A 163 29.34 -23.47 39.70
C PRO A 163 28.79 -24.61 38.83
N HIS A 164 27.94 -24.27 37.87
CA HIS A 164 27.38 -25.22 36.90
C HIS A 164 27.24 -24.56 35.52
N LEU A 165 27.20 -25.40 34.49
CA LEU A 165 26.92 -24.93 33.13
C LEU A 165 25.42 -24.62 32.98
N PRO A 166 25.06 -23.56 32.22
CA PRO A 166 23.67 -23.10 32.09
C PRO A 166 22.78 -24.01 31.22
N PHE A 167 23.28 -25.18 30.80
CA PHE A 167 22.59 -26.16 29.97
C PHE A 167 23.05 -27.58 30.32
N GLY A 168 22.23 -28.57 29.97
CA GLY A 168 22.56 -29.99 30.10
C GLY A 168 22.50 -30.53 31.53
N GLN A 169 21.79 -29.85 32.43
CA GLN A 169 21.57 -30.31 33.80
C GLN A 169 20.31 -31.19 33.87
N ASP A 170 20.35 -32.21 34.73
CA ASP A 170 19.22 -33.13 34.96
C ASP A 170 17.99 -32.42 35.55
N ASN A 171 18.23 -31.38 36.37
CA ASN A 171 17.15 -30.56 36.91
C ASN A 171 16.90 -29.35 35.98
N PRO A 172 15.70 -29.21 35.40
CA PRO A 172 15.38 -28.13 34.48
C PRO A 172 15.52 -26.74 35.10
N ALA A 173 15.44 -26.60 36.43
CA ALA A 173 15.62 -25.31 37.11
C ALA A 173 17.04 -24.71 36.95
N PHE A 174 18.02 -25.51 36.57
CA PHE A 174 19.39 -25.07 36.30
C PHE A 174 19.70 -24.89 34.80
N ASN A 175 18.72 -25.17 33.93
CA ASN A 175 18.81 -24.87 32.50
C ASN A 175 18.27 -23.46 32.27
N HIS A 176 19.15 -22.50 32.05
CA HIS A 176 18.78 -21.09 31.90
C HIS A 176 18.71 -20.64 30.44
N ILE A 177 19.04 -21.53 29.50
CA ILE A 177 19.08 -21.22 28.06
C ILE A 177 17.72 -20.74 27.53
N ASP A 178 16.62 -21.12 28.18
CA ASP A 178 15.26 -20.72 27.81
C ASP A 178 15.05 -19.21 27.84
N HIS A 179 15.76 -18.49 28.70
CA HIS A 179 15.72 -17.03 28.73
C HIS A 179 16.32 -16.36 27.47
N LEU A 180 17.15 -17.08 26.70
CA LEU A 180 17.67 -16.59 25.41
C LEU A 180 16.72 -16.87 24.24
N TRP A 181 15.73 -17.75 24.40
CA TRP A 181 14.74 -18.03 23.37
C TRP A 181 13.68 -16.93 23.26
N THR A 182 13.29 -16.30 24.37
CA THR A 182 12.28 -15.22 24.38
C THR A 182 12.65 -14.07 23.42
N PRO A 183 13.86 -13.48 23.46
CA PRO A 183 14.17 -12.39 22.55
C PRO A 183 14.26 -12.81 21.08
N PHE A 184 14.56 -14.08 20.82
CA PHE A 184 14.56 -14.63 19.47
C PHE A 184 13.14 -14.74 18.90
N MET A 185 12.17 -15.21 19.71
CA MET A 185 10.75 -15.21 19.34
C MET A 185 10.24 -13.80 19.03
N PHE A 186 10.64 -12.82 19.85
CA PHE A 186 10.27 -11.41 19.63
C PHE A 186 10.79 -10.89 18.29
N ILE A 187 12.02 -11.24 17.92
CA ILE A 187 12.59 -10.85 16.63
C ILE A 187 11.79 -11.47 15.48
N PHE A 188 11.42 -12.75 15.57
CA PHE A 188 10.60 -13.39 14.53
C PHE A 188 9.24 -12.72 14.36
N GLU A 189 8.59 -12.42 15.47
CA GLU A 189 7.31 -11.73 15.52
C GLU A 189 7.39 -10.34 14.87
N VAL A 190 8.39 -9.53 15.25
CA VAL A 190 8.62 -8.21 14.66
C VAL A 190 8.99 -8.31 13.17
N VAL A 191 9.75 -9.32 12.77
CA VAL A 191 10.09 -9.56 11.35
C VAL A 191 8.85 -9.93 10.55
N PHE A 192 7.99 -10.80 11.08
CA PHE A 192 6.76 -11.21 10.42
C PHE A 192 5.81 -10.02 10.22
N LEU A 193 5.51 -9.26 11.28
CA LEU A 193 4.75 -8.03 11.17
C LEU A 193 5.45 -7.02 10.26
N GLY A 194 6.77 -6.94 10.33
CA GLY A 194 7.60 -6.08 9.50
C GLY A 194 7.48 -6.40 8.02
N ILE A 195 7.36 -7.67 7.63
CA ILE A 195 7.14 -8.09 6.24
C ILE A 195 5.74 -7.70 5.79
N VAL A 196 4.70 -8.05 6.57
CA VAL A 196 3.30 -7.75 6.19
C VAL A 196 3.07 -6.24 6.05
N PHE A 197 3.57 -5.45 7.00
CA PHE A 197 3.39 -4.00 7.04
C PHE A 197 4.55 -3.23 6.38
N ALA A 198 5.52 -3.90 5.76
CA ALA A 198 6.62 -3.30 5.00
C ALA A 198 6.17 -2.20 4.02
N PRO A 199 5.14 -2.40 3.16
CA PRO A 199 4.72 -1.36 2.22
C PRO A 199 4.16 -0.13 2.92
N ILE A 200 3.51 -0.28 4.07
CA ILE A 200 2.98 0.84 4.86
C ILE A 200 4.13 1.62 5.49
N LEU A 201 5.05 0.93 6.18
CA LEU A 201 6.21 1.56 6.79
C LEU A 201 7.06 2.29 5.75
N ALA A 202 7.33 1.65 4.60
CA ALA A 202 8.06 2.27 3.51
C ALA A 202 7.31 3.46 2.92
N GLY A 203 6.00 3.36 2.70
CA GLY A 203 5.18 4.44 2.17
C GLY A 203 5.13 5.65 3.12
N LEU A 204 4.91 5.42 4.42
CA LEU A 204 4.91 6.47 5.43
C LEU A 204 6.29 7.14 5.57
N MET A 205 7.37 6.35 5.60
CA MET A 205 8.75 6.89 5.58
C MET A 205 9.03 7.68 4.30
N GLY A 206 8.46 7.28 3.16
CA GLY A 206 8.55 8.01 1.91
C GLY A 206 7.88 9.39 1.98
N ILE A 207 6.61 9.44 2.41
CA ILE A 207 5.81 10.67 2.46
C ILE A 207 6.36 11.65 3.52
N TRP A 208 6.62 11.16 4.74
CA TRP A 208 6.97 12.00 5.89
C TRP A 208 8.48 12.25 6.01
N GLY A 209 9.29 11.26 5.60
CA GLY A 209 10.75 11.35 5.53
C GLY A 209 11.28 11.95 4.23
N LEU A 210 10.41 12.27 3.27
CA LEU A 210 10.74 12.81 1.94
C LEU A 210 11.68 11.92 1.11
N SER A 211 11.42 10.61 1.06
CA SER A 211 12.26 9.65 0.35
C SER A 211 11.56 9.06 -0.88
N ARG A 212 12.03 9.43 -2.08
CA ARG A 212 11.52 8.87 -3.36
C ARG A 212 11.70 7.36 -3.42
N ARG A 213 12.88 6.88 -2.96
CA ARG A 213 13.23 5.46 -2.95
C ARG A 213 12.23 4.64 -2.13
N MET A 214 11.79 5.15 -0.98
CA MET A 214 10.86 4.42 -0.11
C MET A 214 9.44 4.35 -0.71
N ILE A 215 9.00 5.39 -1.44
CA ILE A 215 7.75 5.33 -2.22
C ILE A 215 7.84 4.23 -3.29
N THR A 216 8.94 4.17 -4.04
CA THR A 216 9.14 3.13 -5.06
C THR A 216 9.17 1.73 -4.46
N TRP A 217 9.78 1.53 -3.29
CA TRP A 217 9.74 0.25 -2.58
C TRP A 217 8.32 -0.15 -2.19
N ALA A 218 7.53 0.77 -1.65
CA ALA A 218 6.14 0.50 -1.28
C ALA A 218 5.30 0.09 -2.50
N VAL A 219 5.41 0.84 -3.61
CA VAL A 219 4.74 0.50 -4.88
C VAL A 219 5.19 -0.86 -5.40
N GLY A 220 6.51 -1.11 -5.42
CA GLY A 220 7.08 -2.37 -5.87
C GLY A 220 6.60 -3.57 -5.05
N TYR A 221 6.45 -3.41 -3.74
CA TYR A 221 5.90 -4.44 -2.87
C TYR A 221 4.44 -4.76 -3.20
N PHE A 222 3.58 -3.75 -3.36
CA PHE A 222 2.18 -3.97 -3.76
C PHE A 222 2.08 -4.65 -5.12
N LEU A 223 2.89 -4.21 -6.10
CA LEU A 223 2.93 -4.83 -7.44
C LEU A 223 3.45 -6.27 -7.39
N MET A 224 4.39 -6.58 -6.50
CA MET A 224 4.87 -7.95 -6.30
C MET A 224 3.74 -8.84 -5.77
N VAL A 225 2.98 -8.40 -4.76
CA VAL A 225 1.84 -9.17 -4.22
C VAL A 225 0.79 -9.40 -5.29
N VAL A 226 0.39 -8.34 -6.02
CA VAL A 226 -0.54 -8.47 -7.16
C VAL A 226 0.02 -9.42 -8.22
N GLY A 227 1.31 -9.36 -8.52
CA GLY A 227 1.97 -10.24 -9.48
C GLY A 227 1.97 -11.72 -9.07
N ILE A 228 2.13 -12.01 -7.78
CA ILE A 228 2.01 -13.38 -7.25
C ILE A 228 0.60 -13.90 -7.46
N HIS A 229 -0.43 -13.13 -7.08
CA HIS A 229 -1.82 -13.54 -7.28
C HIS A 229 -2.23 -13.61 -8.76
N ALA A 230 -1.58 -12.83 -9.62
CA ALA A 230 -1.74 -12.91 -11.07
C ALA A 230 -1.18 -14.21 -11.65
N MET A 231 -0.03 -14.68 -11.16
CA MET A 231 0.54 -15.95 -11.60
C MET A 231 -0.36 -17.13 -11.20
N LEU A 232 -1.01 -17.05 -10.04
CA LEU A 232 -1.96 -18.08 -9.57
C LEU A 232 -3.25 -18.13 -10.40
N THR A 233 -3.54 -17.15 -11.26
CA THR A 233 -4.67 -17.25 -12.19
C THR A 233 -4.46 -18.35 -13.25
N PHE A 234 -3.22 -18.77 -13.50
CA PHE A 234 -2.94 -19.82 -14.48
C PHE A 234 -3.09 -21.22 -13.86
N LYS A 235 -4.05 -21.99 -14.37
CA LYS A 235 -4.33 -23.37 -13.91
C LYS A 235 -3.09 -24.28 -13.88
N GLY A 236 -2.21 -24.17 -14.88
CA GLY A 236 -0.98 -24.96 -14.93
C GLY A 236 -0.01 -24.68 -13.78
N ILE A 237 -0.11 -23.52 -13.12
CA ILE A 237 0.70 -23.17 -11.94
C ILE A 237 0.00 -23.65 -10.66
N THR A 238 -1.31 -23.44 -10.52
CA THR A 238 -2.07 -23.88 -9.33
C THR A 238 -2.08 -25.39 -9.17
N ASP A 239 -2.16 -26.14 -10.28
CA ASP A 239 -2.11 -27.60 -10.25
C ASP A 239 -0.74 -28.15 -9.79
N ALA A 240 0.32 -27.34 -9.88
CA ALA A 240 1.69 -27.72 -9.51
C ALA A 240 2.12 -27.20 -8.13
N VAL A 241 1.61 -26.04 -7.72
CA VAL A 241 1.94 -25.36 -6.46
C VAL A 241 0.66 -24.82 -5.85
N ASP A 242 -0.02 -25.64 -5.05
CA ASP A 242 -1.15 -25.18 -4.24
C ASP A 242 -0.65 -24.63 -2.90
N VAL A 243 -0.74 -23.31 -2.77
CA VAL A 243 -0.39 -22.55 -1.56
C VAL A 243 -1.64 -21.96 -0.88
N GLY A 244 -2.84 -22.34 -1.33
CA GLY A 244 -4.11 -21.85 -0.79
C GLY A 244 -4.39 -20.36 -1.03
N LEU A 245 -3.60 -19.68 -1.85
CA LEU A 245 -3.76 -18.25 -2.15
C LEU A 245 -4.85 -18.02 -3.20
N GLN A 246 -5.60 -16.95 -3.06
CA GLN A 246 -6.63 -16.58 -4.03
C GLN A 246 -5.99 -16.06 -5.34
N PRO A 247 -6.45 -16.53 -6.52
CA PRO A 247 -6.05 -15.95 -7.79
C PRO A 247 -6.67 -14.56 -7.96
N LEU A 248 -6.22 -13.80 -8.97
CA LEU A 248 -6.90 -12.53 -9.30
C LEU A 248 -8.39 -12.75 -9.56
N PRO A 249 -9.27 -11.83 -9.10
CA PRO A 249 -10.68 -11.89 -9.42
C PRO A 249 -10.87 -11.94 -10.93
N ALA A 250 -11.73 -12.85 -11.38
CA ALA A 250 -12.04 -13.00 -12.80
C ALA A 250 -12.47 -11.66 -13.39
N GLN A 251 -11.83 -11.22 -14.48
CA GLN A 251 -12.22 -9.97 -15.14
C GLN A 251 -13.51 -10.12 -15.94
N ILE A 252 -14.09 -11.31 -15.97
CA ILE A 252 -15.28 -11.69 -16.74
C ILE A 252 -16.50 -11.54 -15.84
N GLY A 253 -17.43 -10.67 -16.24
CA GLY A 253 -18.71 -10.48 -15.56
C GLY A 253 -19.49 -9.34 -16.20
N ASP A 254 -20.82 -9.44 -16.20
CA ASP A 254 -21.69 -8.46 -16.84
C ASP A 254 -21.53 -7.07 -16.19
N ALA A 255 -21.43 -6.04 -17.02
CA ALA A 255 -21.35 -4.66 -16.57
C ALA A 255 -22.67 -4.23 -15.90
N THR A 256 -22.68 -4.20 -14.57
CA THR A 256 -23.90 -3.95 -13.76
C THR A 256 -23.81 -2.68 -12.91
N LEU A 257 -22.63 -2.08 -12.76
CA LEU A 257 -22.38 -0.90 -11.92
C LEU A 257 -22.10 0.38 -12.73
N TYR A 258 -22.34 1.54 -12.11
CA TYR A 258 -22.18 2.89 -12.72
C TYR A 258 -22.95 3.09 -14.04
N GLY A 259 -24.19 2.59 -14.11
CA GLY A 259 -25.01 2.69 -15.32
C GLY A 259 -24.62 1.70 -16.42
N GLY A 260 -24.00 0.57 -16.05
CA GLY A 260 -23.56 -0.47 -16.98
C GLY A 260 -22.16 -0.25 -17.56
N LEU A 261 -21.32 0.54 -16.89
CA LEU A 261 -19.98 0.92 -17.39
C LEU A 261 -18.86 0.03 -16.88
N VAL A 262 -19.04 -0.68 -15.75
CA VAL A 262 -17.97 -1.47 -15.12
C VAL A 262 -18.55 -2.71 -14.44
N SER A 263 -17.93 -3.87 -14.64
CA SER A 263 -18.24 -5.06 -13.84
C SER A 263 -17.75 -4.92 -12.39
N PRO A 264 -18.49 -5.44 -11.38
CA PRO A 264 -18.08 -5.40 -9.98
C PRO A 264 -16.70 -6.00 -9.72
N LEU A 265 -16.30 -7.04 -10.46
CA LEU A 265 -14.97 -7.64 -10.33
C LEU A 265 -13.89 -6.77 -10.97
N ALA A 266 -14.11 -6.20 -12.16
CA ALA A 266 -13.14 -5.32 -12.81
C ALA A 266 -12.87 -4.04 -11.99
N LEU A 267 -13.90 -3.54 -11.30
CA LEU A 267 -13.79 -2.38 -10.42
C LEU A 267 -12.75 -2.59 -9.31
N THR A 268 -12.65 -3.80 -8.75
CA THR A 268 -11.69 -4.09 -7.66
C THR A 268 -10.23 -3.85 -8.07
N LEU A 269 -9.85 -4.35 -9.25
CA LEU A 269 -8.49 -4.17 -9.80
C LEU A 269 -8.25 -2.73 -10.28
N LEU A 270 -9.27 -2.09 -10.83
CA LEU A 270 -9.22 -0.68 -11.22
C LEU A 270 -9.01 0.22 -10.00
N GLU A 271 -9.70 -0.04 -8.88
CA GLU A 271 -9.52 0.69 -7.63
C GLU A 271 -8.10 0.51 -7.07
N ILE A 272 -7.58 -0.71 -7.02
CA ILE A 272 -6.19 -0.98 -6.58
C ILE A 272 -5.20 -0.20 -7.45
N SER A 273 -5.38 -0.24 -8.77
CA SER A 273 -4.50 0.45 -9.72
C SER A 273 -4.55 1.97 -9.54
N LEU A 274 -5.73 2.56 -9.41
CA LEU A 274 -5.88 4.00 -9.17
C LEU A 274 -5.31 4.41 -7.82
N LEU A 275 -5.49 3.61 -6.76
CA LEU A 275 -4.93 3.89 -5.45
C LEU A 275 -3.39 3.89 -5.47
N ILE A 276 -2.77 2.94 -6.19
CA ILE A 276 -1.31 2.92 -6.40
C ILE A 276 -0.84 4.20 -7.12
N LEU A 277 -1.52 4.58 -8.21
CA LEU A 277 -1.18 5.77 -8.98
C LEU A 277 -1.33 7.06 -8.16
N VAL A 278 -2.44 7.22 -7.44
CA VAL A 278 -2.70 8.39 -6.57
C VAL A 278 -1.66 8.45 -5.46
N PHE A 279 -1.36 7.33 -4.80
CA PHE A 279 -0.33 7.26 -3.75
C PHE A 279 1.03 7.72 -4.28
N MET A 280 1.45 7.16 -5.41
CA MET A 280 2.74 7.42 -6.02
C MET A 280 2.86 8.88 -6.50
N GLU A 281 1.90 9.37 -7.28
CA GLU A 281 1.93 10.73 -7.83
C GLU A 281 1.83 11.80 -6.74
N ALA A 282 0.92 11.64 -5.76
CA ALA A 282 0.79 12.59 -4.67
C ALA A 282 2.04 12.61 -3.78
N GLY A 283 2.61 11.42 -3.49
CA GLY A 283 3.81 11.30 -2.68
C GLY A 283 5.05 11.87 -3.37
N LEU A 284 5.27 11.55 -4.64
CA LEU A 284 6.41 12.08 -5.42
C LEU A 284 6.29 13.59 -5.68
N ALA A 285 5.07 14.11 -5.85
CA ALA A 285 4.82 15.54 -5.99
C ALA A 285 5.26 16.32 -4.75
N VAL A 286 4.89 15.86 -3.55
CA VAL A 286 5.32 16.47 -2.28
C VAL A 286 6.84 16.54 -2.20
N ILE A 287 7.52 15.42 -2.47
CA ILE A 287 8.97 15.35 -2.39
C ILE A 287 9.61 16.29 -3.40
N THR A 288 9.18 16.25 -4.66
CA THR A 288 9.74 17.06 -5.73
C THR A 288 9.57 18.56 -5.46
N HIS A 289 8.40 18.99 -5.00
CA HIS A 289 8.16 20.40 -4.69
C HIS A 289 8.94 20.90 -3.47
N LEU A 290 9.10 20.06 -2.44
CA LEU A 290 9.89 20.40 -1.26
C LEU A 290 11.41 20.39 -1.54
N GLU A 291 11.90 19.44 -2.33
CA GLU A 291 13.28 19.41 -2.83
C GLU A 291 13.58 20.66 -3.66
N TYR A 292 12.69 21.00 -4.61
CA TYR A 292 12.83 22.21 -5.41
C TYR A 292 12.92 23.47 -4.54
N ALA A 293 12.02 23.61 -3.56
CA ALA A 293 12.05 24.75 -2.64
C ALA A 293 13.33 24.80 -1.78
N SER A 294 13.92 23.65 -1.46
CA SER A 294 15.17 23.57 -0.69
C SER A 294 16.38 24.08 -1.47
N MET A 295 16.41 23.83 -2.78
CA MET A 295 17.49 24.21 -3.69
C MET A 295 17.47 25.69 -4.07
N LEU A 296 16.38 26.41 -3.83
CA LEU A 296 16.29 27.84 -4.14
C LEU A 296 17.27 28.67 -3.27
N PRO A 297 17.88 29.73 -3.83
CA PRO A 297 18.64 30.71 -3.04
C PRO A 297 17.78 31.37 -1.95
N GLU A 298 18.40 31.79 -0.85
CA GLU A 298 17.70 32.39 0.29
C GLU A 298 16.91 33.66 -0.08
N ASP A 299 17.45 34.47 -1.00
CA ASP A 299 16.76 35.67 -1.49
C ASP A 299 15.51 35.33 -2.30
N ALA A 300 15.54 34.24 -3.08
CA ALA A 300 14.40 33.77 -3.86
C ALA A 300 13.29 33.21 -2.95
N LYS A 301 13.64 32.61 -1.80
CA LYS A 301 12.67 32.06 -0.83
C LYS A 301 11.80 33.12 -0.18
N ARG A 302 12.23 34.39 -0.20
CA ARG A 302 11.53 35.55 0.38
C ARG A 302 10.93 36.48 -0.67
N ASN A 303 11.24 36.28 -1.93
CA ASN A 303 10.74 37.12 -3.01
C ASN A 303 9.25 36.79 -3.32
N PRO A 304 8.35 37.79 -3.32
CA PRO A 304 6.91 37.59 -3.53
C PRO A 304 6.56 36.95 -4.87
N GLU A 305 7.34 37.21 -5.91
CA GLU A 305 7.09 36.67 -7.25
C GLU A 305 7.32 35.15 -7.28
N TYR A 306 8.46 34.68 -6.76
CA TYR A 306 8.76 33.25 -6.65
C TYR A 306 7.77 32.51 -5.75
N VAL A 307 7.36 33.12 -4.64
CA VAL A 307 6.34 32.54 -3.74
C VAL A 307 5.01 32.35 -4.46
N THR A 308 4.61 33.34 -5.28
CA THR A 308 3.36 33.30 -6.04
C THR A 308 3.44 32.29 -7.19
N GLN A 309 4.55 32.25 -7.92
CA GLN A 309 4.79 31.25 -8.96
C GLN A 309 4.75 29.82 -8.38
N PHE A 310 5.44 29.59 -7.27
CA PHE A 310 5.43 28.29 -6.60
C PHE A 310 4.03 27.88 -6.12
N LYS A 311 3.24 28.83 -5.59
CA LYS A 311 1.83 28.59 -5.23
C LYS A 311 1.01 28.19 -6.45
N ASN A 312 1.19 28.88 -7.57
CA ASN A 312 0.45 28.59 -8.80
C ASN A 312 0.79 27.20 -9.35
N VAL A 313 2.08 26.82 -9.31
CA VAL A 313 2.53 25.47 -9.71
C VAL A 313 1.90 24.39 -8.82
N LEU A 314 1.92 24.56 -7.49
CA LEU A 314 1.29 23.61 -6.57
C LEU A 314 -0.22 23.47 -6.80
N ASN A 315 -0.93 24.59 -6.95
CA ASN A 315 -2.36 24.57 -7.22
C ASN A 315 -2.67 23.88 -8.56
N SER A 316 -1.88 24.17 -9.60
CA SER A 316 -2.02 23.50 -10.91
C SER A 316 -1.80 22.00 -10.78
N HIS A 317 -0.79 21.57 -10.03
CA HIS A 317 -0.50 20.15 -9.84
C HIS A 317 -1.66 19.43 -9.13
N ILE A 318 -2.29 20.04 -8.13
CA ILE A 318 -3.45 19.45 -7.44
C ILE A 318 -4.62 19.26 -8.42
N VAL A 319 -4.89 20.26 -9.26
CA VAL A 319 -5.96 20.16 -10.28
C VAL A 319 -5.62 19.09 -11.32
N HIS A 320 -4.37 19.04 -11.80
CA HIS A 320 -3.92 18.00 -12.73
C HIS A 320 -4.01 16.61 -12.13
N LEU A 321 -3.64 16.43 -10.86
CA LEU A 321 -3.77 15.15 -10.18
C LEU A 321 -5.21 14.65 -10.23
N VAL A 322 -6.19 15.49 -9.87
CA VAL A 322 -7.60 15.09 -9.91
C VAL A 322 -8.09 14.86 -11.34
N GLY A 323 -7.79 15.78 -12.26
CA GLY A 323 -8.25 15.70 -13.64
C GLY A 323 -7.69 14.51 -14.41
N ILE A 324 -6.38 14.25 -14.27
CA ILE A 324 -5.70 13.13 -14.95
C ILE A 324 -6.14 11.80 -14.32
N MET A 325 -6.22 11.69 -12.99
CA MET A 325 -6.65 10.45 -12.34
C MET A 325 -8.10 10.09 -12.70
N ALA A 326 -9.00 11.08 -12.80
CA ALA A 326 -10.36 10.87 -13.26
C ALA A 326 -10.40 10.42 -14.74
N ALA A 327 -9.61 11.05 -15.61
CA ALA A 327 -9.53 10.69 -17.02
C ALA A 327 -8.95 9.28 -17.22
N VAL A 328 -7.89 8.93 -16.49
CA VAL A 328 -7.28 7.59 -16.52
C VAL A 328 -8.28 6.55 -16.01
N GLY A 329 -8.91 6.79 -14.86
CA GLY A 329 -9.91 5.86 -14.31
C GLY A 329 -11.08 5.62 -15.27
N LEU A 330 -11.62 6.69 -15.87
CA LEU A 330 -12.70 6.57 -16.84
C LEU A 330 -12.26 5.85 -18.13
N ALA A 331 -11.09 6.21 -18.67
CA ALA A 331 -10.58 5.58 -19.88
C ALA A 331 -10.30 4.08 -19.66
N THR A 332 -9.74 3.71 -18.52
CA THR A 332 -9.51 2.29 -18.17
C THR A 332 -10.84 1.56 -17.95
N ALA A 333 -11.82 2.16 -17.29
CA ALA A 333 -13.15 1.59 -17.14
C ALA A 333 -13.79 1.26 -18.50
N ILE A 334 -13.80 2.23 -19.43
CA ILE A 334 -14.33 2.03 -20.79
C ILE A 334 -13.52 0.95 -21.53
N ALA A 335 -12.20 0.93 -21.38
CA ALA A 335 -11.35 -0.04 -22.05
C ALA A 335 -11.62 -1.50 -21.62
N LEU A 336 -12.07 -1.71 -20.38
CA LEU A 336 -12.34 -3.04 -19.83
C LEU A 336 -13.69 -3.64 -20.25
N GLU A 337 -14.61 -2.82 -20.76
CA GLU A 337 -15.94 -3.25 -21.27
C GLU A 337 -16.12 -2.87 -22.77
N PHE A 338 -15.01 -2.61 -23.47
CA PHE A 338 -15.06 -2.11 -24.85
C PHE A 338 -15.62 -3.14 -25.84
N ASP A 339 -15.44 -4.42 -25.53
CA ASP A 339 -16.01 -5.56 -26.23
C ASP A 339 -17.54 -5.60 -26.18
N ASP A 340 -18.14 -5.45 -25.00
CA ASP A 340 -19.59 -5.38 -24.84
C ASP A 340 -20.17 -4.16 -25.57
N PHE A 341 -19.45 -3.02 -25.53
CA PHE A 341 -19.80 -1.85 -26.32
C PHE A 341 -19.82 -2.17 -27.82
N LEU A 342 -18.80 -2.85 -28.35
CA LEU A 342 -18.75 -3.23 -29.77
C LEU A 342 -19.86 -4.20 -30.14
N ILE A 343 -20.15 -5.21 -29.32
CA ILE A 343 -21.27 -6.13 -29.54
C ILE A 343 -22.59 -5.36 -29.60
N SER A 344 -22.82 -4.45 -28.65
CA SER A 344 -24.04 -3.63 -28.65
C SER A 344 -24.16 -2.74 -29.88
N MET A 345 -23.06 -2.14 -30.34
CA MET A 345 -23.04 -1.28 -31.53
C MET A 345 -23.28 -2.08 -32.81
N VAL A 346 -22.71 -3.28 -32.92
CA VAL A 346 -22.93 -4.19 -34.06
C VAL A 346 -24.37 -4.72 -34.05
N GLY A 347 -24.95 -5.00 -32.87
CA GLY A 347 -26.36 -5.36 -32.73
C GLY A 347 -27.32 -4.23 -33.11
N VAL A 348 -26.98 -2.96 -32.84
CA VAL A 348 -27.77 -1.81 -33.32
C VAL A 348 -27.68 -1.63 -34.85
N LEU A 349 -26.63 -2.13 -35.48
CA LEU A 349 -26.46 -2.14 -36.95
C LEU A 349 -27.13 -3.34 -37.63
N GLU A 350 -28.04 -4.03 -36.93
CA GLU A 350 -28.80 -5.20 -37.39
C GLU A 350 -29.35 -5.06 -38.82
N GLY A 351 -29.03 -6.04 -39.68
CA GLY A 351 -29.54 -6.15 -41.05
C GLY A 351 -28.55 -6.63 -42.12
N SER A 352 -27.26 -6.85 -41.78
CA SER A 352 -26.25 -7.30 -42.74
C SER A 352 -25.59 -8.63 -42.34
N GLN A 353 -25.28 -9.49 -43.31
CA GLN A 353 -24.56 -10.75 -43.08
C GLN A 353 -23.17 -10.52 -42.44
N TRP A 354 -22.61 -9.32 -42.61
CA TRP A 354 -21.35 -8.91 -42.01
C TRP A 354 -21.48 -8.67 -40.50
N SER A 355 -22.56 -8.03 -40.03
CA SER A 355 -22.77 -7.79 -38.59
C SER A 355 -22.97 -9.10 -37.82
N GLU A 356 -23.64 -10.09 -38.42
CA GLU A 356 -23.85 -11.41 -37.83
C GLU A 356 -22.54 -12.21 -37.70
N GLN A 357 -21.69 -12.20 -38.74
CA GLN A 357 -20.36 -12.83 -38.70
C GLN A 357 -19.41 -12.17 -37.70
N VAL A 358 -19.48 -10.83 -37.58
CA VAL A 358 -18.66 -10.10 -36.61
C VAL A 358 -19.13 -10.38 -35.19
N GLN A 359 -20.44 -10.46 -34.96
CA GLN A 359 -21.01 -10.80 -33.65
C GLN A 359 -20.62 -12.22 -33.22
N GLU A 360 -20.77 -13.23 -34.08
CA GLU A 360 -20.40 -14.61 -33.78
C GLU A 360 -18.88 -14.77 -33.57
N SER A 361 -18.07 -14.07 -34.37
CA SER A 361 -16.61 -14.04 -34.20
C SER A 361 -16.18 -13.34 -32.90
N LEU A 362 -16.87 -12.29 -32.49
CA LEU A 362 -16.62 -11.60 -31.23
C LEU A 362 -17.00 -12.50 -30.04
N GLU A 363 -18.19 -13.10 -30.03
CA GLU A 363 -18.61 -14.05 -28.98
C GLU A 363 -17.63 -15.23 -28.81
N LEU A 364 -17.11 -15.78 -29.91
CA LEU A 364 -16.14 -16.87 -29.86
C LEU A 364 -14.75 -16.42 -29.37
N GLN A 365 -14.27 -15.22 -29.74
CA GLN A 365 -13.00 -14.68 -29.24
C GLN A 365 -13.06 -14.24 -27.77
N LEU A 366 -14.27 -13.99 -27.24
CA LEU A 366 -14.49 -13.58 -25.85
C LEU A 366 -14.31 -14.68 -24.81
N THR A 367 -14.15 -15.94 -25.23
CA THR A 367 -13.62 -17.00 -24.35
C THR A 367 -12.18 -16.73 -23.88
N TYR A 368 -11.47 -15.76 -24.49
CA TYR A 368 -10.15 -15.24 -24.09
C TYR A 368 -10.17 -13.71 -23.77
N GLY A 369 -11.35 -13.11 -23.57
CA GLY A 369 -11.76 -11.80 -24.13
C GLY A 369 -11.24 -10.46 -23.57
N LYS A 370 -10.91 -10.32 -22.29
CA LYS A 370 -10.70 -8.98 -21.70
C LYS A 370 -9.37 -8.30 -22.10
N VAL A 371 -8.30 -9.07 -22.32
CA VAL A 371 -6.99 -8.51 -22.77
C VAL A 371 -7.08 -8.03 -24.23
N ILE A 372 -7.85 -8.73 -25.06
CA ILE A 372 -8.07 -8.37 -26.46
C ILE A 372 -8.94 -7.11 -26.54
N SER A 373 -9.98 -7.00 -25.70
CA SER A 373 -10.82 -5.81 -25.56
C SER A 373 -10.02 -4.54 -25.27
N ALA A 374 -9.13 -4.58 -24.26
CA ALA A 374 -8.25 -3.46 -23.93
C ALA A 374 -7.27 -3.13 -25.08
N GLY A 375 -6.72 -4.14 -25.76
CA GLY A 375 -5.85 -3.94 -26.92
C GLY A 375 -6.56 -3.30 -28.12
N LEU A 376 -7.80 -3.70 -28.38
CA LEU A 376 -8.64 -3.18 -29.46
C LEU A 376 -9.08 -1.74 -29.16
N PHE A 377 -9.40 -1.43 -27.91
CA PHE A 377 -9.63 -0.05 -27.44
C PHE A 377 -8.41 0.84 -27.69
N LEU A 378 -7.19 0.39 -27.33
CA LEU A 378 -5.96 1.14 -27.58
C LEU A 378 -5.74 1.41 -29.07
N LEU A 379 -6.04 0.44 -29.94
CA LEU A 379 -5.99 0.62 -31.39
C LEU A 379 -6.99 1.68 -31.88
N VAL A 380 -8.21 1.67 -31.36
CA VAL A 380 -9.24 2.66 -31.68
C VAL A 380 -8.85 4.06 -31.22
N VAL A 381 -8.36 4.21 -29.98
CA VAL A 381 -7.87 5.49 -29.45
C VAL A 381 -6.66 5.99 -30.23
N ALA A 382 -5.72 5.10 -30.59
CA ALA A 382 -4.60 5.44 -31.46
C ALA A 382 -5.07 5.90 -32.85
N GLY A 383 -6.10 5.25 -33.41
CA GLY A 383 -6.76 5.65 -34.65
C GLY A 383 -7.47 7.00 -34.54
N MET A 384 -8.08 7.32 -33.39
CA MET A 384 -8.75 8.60 -33.14
C MET A 384 -7.81 9.80 -33.27
N ARG A 385 -6.48 9.62 -33.12
CA ARG A 385 -5.50 10.67 -33.44
C ARG A 385 -5.61 11.23 -34.85
N PHE A 386 -6.07 10.41 -35.80
CA PHE A 386 -6.21 10.82 -37.20
C PHE A 386 -7.60 11.40 -37.50
N VAL A 387 -8.57 11.21 -36.60
CA VAL A 387 -9.98 11.60 -36.80
C VAL A 387 -10.33 12.84 -35.96
N LEU A 388 -9.89 12.89 -34.71
CA LEU A 388 -10.21 13.96 -33.77
C LEU A 388 -9.09 15.02 -33.75
N PRO A 389 -9.44 16.31 -33.89
CA PRO A 389 -8.47 17.40 -33.80
C PRO A 389 -8.08 17.62 -32.33
N TRP A 390 -7.18 16.79 -31.81
CA TRP A 390 -6.81 16.79 -30.39
C TRP A 390 -6.37 18.15 -29.86
N GLN A 391 -5.68 18.95 -30.69
CA GLN A 391 -5.29 20.32 -30.32
C GLN A 391 -6.48 21.23 -29.96
N ARG A 392 -7.65 21.01 -30.56
CA ARG A 392 -8.87 21.76 -30.22
C ARG A 392 -9.49 21.26 -28.92
N VAL A 393 -9.50 19.95 -28.72
CA VAL A 393 -10.06 19.34 -27.50
C VAL A 393 -9.23 19.73 -26.27
N THR A 394 -7.90 19.65 -26.37
CA THR A 394 -7.00 20.09 -25.29
C THR A 394 -7.13 21.59 -25.04
N GLY A 395 -7.25 22.40 -26.10
CA GLY A 395 -7.48 23.84 -25.98
C GLY A 395 -8.77 24.20 -25.24
N ILE A 396 -9.86 23.46 -25.47
CA ILE A 396 -11.15 23.64 -24.75
C ILE A 396 -11.02 23.23 -23.28
N LEU A 397 -10.33 22.12 -23.00
CA LEU A 397 -10.07 21.69 -21.62
C LEU A 397 -9.21 22.71 -20.86
N GLU A 398 -8.15 23.23 -21.48
CA GLU A 398 -7.30 24.28 -20.90
C GLU A 398 -8.08 25.58 -20.65
N THR A 399 -8.96 25.99 -21.58
CA THR A 399 -9.83 27.15 -21.34
C THR A 399 -10.84 26.90 -20.23
N GLY A 400 -11.41 25.69 -20.14
CA GLY A 400 -12.30 25.29 -19.05
C GLY A 400 -11.61 25.33 -17.68
N MET A 401 -10.42 24.73 -17.58
CA MET A 401 -9.62 24.72 -16.36
C MET A 401 -9.15 26.12 -15.96
N SER A 402 -8.75 26.96 -16.93
CA SER A 402 -8.37 28.35 -16.63
C SER A 402 -9.54 29.21 -16.15
N ARG A 403 -10.77 28.93 -16.60
CA ARG A 403 -11.98 29.63 -16.17
C ARG A 403 -12.34 29.28 -14.72
N ILE A 404 -12.20 28.01 -14.33
CA ILE A 404 -12.34 27.55 -12.93
C ILE A 404 -11.28 28.21 -12.03
N ARG A 405 -10.06 28.40 -12.55
CA ARG A 405 -8.97 29.11 -11.85
C ARG A 405 -9.21 30.62 -11.67
N SER A 406 -10.10 31.23 -12.47
CA SER A 406 -10.37 32.68 -12.45
C SER A 406 -11.54 33.10 -11.55
N THR A 407 -12.28 32.13 -11.01
CA THR A 407 -13.43 32.34 -10.12
C THR A 407 -13.10 32.31 -8.63
N ASP A 408 -11.82 32.12 -8.29
CA ASP A 408 -11.20 32.41 -6.98
C ASP A 408 -10.28 33.62 -7.10
#